data_AF-A0A922YT26-F1
#
_entry.id   AF-A0A922YT26-F1
#
_cell.length_a   1.000
_cell.length_b   1.000
_cell.length_c   1.000
_cell.angle_alpha   90.00
_cell.angle_beta   90.00
_cell.angle_gamma   90.00
#
_symmetry.space_group_name_H-M   'P 1'
#
loop_
_entity.id
_entity.type
_entity.pdbx_description
1 polymer ?
#
loop_
_entity_poly.entity_id
_entity_poly.type
_entity_poly.pdbx_seq_one_letter_code
_entity_poly.pdbx_strand_id
1 'polypeptide(L)'
;MKPPHTHPKSRRSTPSGSVSTAPANASRAPLAQAAPVEPVVVSRAFSCRCGQPVFFRNSICLACQTPLGYDPQTGLLLPLVALPGQSDESEVWRCAEPAQTSGRYLRCRNLTTGAACNWLIPLDGKSSTAADLCLCCRFTRVLPDLSVNDHLTWWRRIEVAKRRLISALLGMRLPLVPLADDPRQGLAFDILTSLDGAPVTTGHAEGVITLDAQEADDPTRELRRTQLHEPYRTLLGHLRHEIGHYYWRRLVEHSEWIDPFRREFGDERADYLGALERHYAEGPPDDWCSTHVSAYASCHPWEDWAETWAHYMHMTDTVDTAMSFGLHGERLELSCEPFGTEVLGEATDSASDGFLNLLNRWVQLTGVLNELSRSMGVPDFYPFVLSAPAVRKLHMVHRIIEAANARWNTQAGYMI
;
A
#
# COMPACT_ATOMS: atom_id res chain seq x y z
N MET A 1 55.10 14.38 -14.57
CA MET A 1 55.75 14.37 -13.24
C MET A 1 54.89 13.57 -12.27
N LYS A 2 55.30 12.35 -11.92
CA LYS A 2 54.89 11.68 -10.68
C LYS A 2 55.86 12.15 -9.59
N PRO A 3 55.43 12.26 -8.33
CA PRO A 3 55.86 11.23 -7.39
C PRO A 3 54.81 10.78 -6.35
N PRO A 4 55.08 9.67 -5.63
CA PRO A 4 54.17 8.95 -4.72
C PRO A 4 54.67 9.00 -3.25
N HIS A 5 54.07 8.14 -2.39
CA HIS A 5 54.52 7.67 -1.06
C HIS A 5 53.84 8.38 0.15
N THR A 6 53.42 7.74 1.24
CA THR A 6 53.76 6.43 1.84
C THR A 6 52.80 6.11 3.01
N HIS A 7 52.41 4.84 3.18
CA HIS A 7 51.95 4.30 4.46
C HIS A 7 53.16 3.75 5.25
N PRO A 8 53.16 3.82 6.59
CA PRO A 8 53.95 2.92 7.42
C PRO A 8 53.07 1.91 8.17
N LYS A 9 53.49 0.64 8.11
CA LYS A 9 53.09 -0.45 9.01
C LYS A 9 53.87 -0.36 10.32
N SER A 10 53.22 -0.60 11.46
CA SER A 10 53.84 -0.90 12.76
C SER A 10 52.98 -1.99 13.43
N ARG A 11 53.39 -3.25 13.33
CA ARG A 11 54.05 -4.10 14.34
C ARG A 11 53.18 -4.49 15.55
N ARG A 12 52.98 -5.81 15.63
CA ARG A 12 52.33 -6.59 16.71
C ARG A 12 53.08 -6.47 18.05
N SER A 13 52.31 -6.47 19.13
CA SER A 13 52.67 -7.10 20.40
C SER A 13 51.41 -7.68 21.05
N THR A 14 51.42 -8.98 21.31
CA THR A 14 50.49 -9.68 22.21
C THR A 14 50.99 -9.56 23.65
N PRO A 15 50.08 -9.53 24.63
CA PRO A 15 50.30 -10.34 25.81
C PRO A 15 49.08 -11.19 26.19
N SER A 16 49.43 -12.36 26.71
CA SER A 16 48.61 -13.42 27.29
C SER A 16 48.06 -13.07 28.67
N GLY A 17 46.85 -13.57 28.97
CA GLY A 17 46.51 -14.11 30.30
C GLY A 17 45.46 -13.35 31.12
N SER A 18 44.24 -13.87 31.15
CA SER A 18 43.65 -14.50 32.35
C SER A 18 42.18 -14.87 32.08
N VAL A 19 41.87 -16.14 32.29
CA VAL A 19 40.53 -16.72 32.19
C VAL A 19 39.78 -16.38 33.48
N SER A 20 38.71 -15.60 33.38
CA SER A 20 37.73 -15.42 34.45
C SER A 20 36.48 -16.20 34.09
N THR A 21 36.19 -17.21 34.89
CA THR A 21 34.99 -18.05 34.83
C THR A 21 33.77 -17.25 35.31
N ALA A 22 32.82 -17.03 34.41
CA ALA A 22 31.49 -16.51 34.76
C ALA A 22 30.60 -17.63 35.35
N PRO A 23 29.72 -17.34 36.32
CA PRO A 23 28.84 -18.34 36.92
C PRO A 23 27.70 -18.71 35.96
N ALA A 24 27.50 -20.01 35.78
CA ALA A 24 26.33 -20.58 35.14
C ALA A 24 25.14 -20.56 36.11
N ASN A 25 24.17 -19.66 35.89
CA ASN A 25 22.75 -19.88 36.11
C ASN A 25 21.96 -18.59 35.89
N ALA A 26 21.39 -18.44 34.69
CA ALA A 26 20.22 -17.61 34.48
C ALA A 26 19.15 -18.50 33.83
N SER A 27 18.20 -18.92 34.65
CA SER A 27 16.97 -19.60 34.24
C SER A 27 16.26 -18.76 33.18
N ARG A 28 16.32 -19.18 31.91
CA ARG A 28 15.48 -18.63 30.84
C ARG A 28 14.02 -18.90 31.23
N ALA A 29 13.27 -17.83 31.50
CA ALA A 29 11.82 -17.90 31.59
C ALA A 29 11.26 -18.53 30.29
N PRO A 30 10.22 -19.37 30.37
CA PRO A 30 9.62 -19.94 29.17
C PRO A 30 9.10 -18.81 28.28
N LEU A 31 9.46 -18.86 26.99
CA LEU A 31 8.88 -18.02 25.94
C LEU A 31 7.36 -18.05 26.11
N ALA A 32 6.77 -16.87 26.35
CA ALA A 32 5.32 -16.71 26.38
C ALA A 32 4.73 -17.36 25.12
N GLN A 33 3.68 -18.16 25.30
CA GLN A 33 2.95 -18.76 24.18
C GLN A 33 2.57 -17.62 23.22
N ALA A 34 2.98 -17.76 21.94
CA ALA A 34 2.69 -16.78 20.91
C ALA A 34 1.18 -16.52 20.88
N ALA A 35 0.79 -15.26 20.96
CA ALA A 35 -0.59 -14.86 20.80
C ALA A 35 -1.15 -15.43 19.48
N PRO A 36 -2.44 -15.78 19.43
CA PRO A 36 -3.05 -16.24 18.18
C PRO A 36 -2.79 -15.21 17.08
N VAL A 37 -2.19 -15.66 15.98
CA VAL A 37 -1.84 -14.81 14.84
C VAL A 37 -3.15 -14.37 14.19
N GLU A 38 -3.46 -13.07 14.28
CA GLU A 38 -4.58 -12.49 13.54
C GLU A 38 -4.47 -12.81 12.03
N PRO A 39 -5.60 -13.07 11.36
CA PRO A 39 -5.59 -13.48 9.96
C PRO A 39 -5.05 -12.37 9.07
N VAL A 40 -4.18 -12.74 8.11
CA VAL A 40 -3.71 -11.84 7.05
C VAL A 40 -4.91 -11.40 6.21
N VAL A 41 -5.10 -10.09 6.03
CA VAL A 41 -6.23 -9.55 5.25
C VAL A 41 -6.00 -9.81 3.75
N VAL A 42 -4.78 -9.61 3.25
CA VAL A 42 -4.39 -9.97 1.88
C VAL A 42 -3.09 -10.76 1.83
N SER A 43 -3.17 -12.05 1.47
CA SER A 43 -1.97 -12.87 1.27
C SER A 43 -1.11 -12.35 0.11
N ARG A 44 0.21 -12.29 0.33
CA ARG A 44 1.22 -11.85 -0.66
C ARG A 44 2.26 -12.93 -0.98
N ALA A 45 2.20 -14.07 -0.31
CA ALA A 45 3.07 -15.21 -0.59
C ALA A 45 2.33 -16.20 -1.49
N PHE A 46 2.87 -16.41 -2.68
CA PHE A 46 2.30 -17.31 -3.67
C PHE A 46 3.34 -18.34 -4.09
N SER A 47 2.87 -19.52 -4.46
CA SER A 47 3.68 -20.58 -5.04
C SER A 47 3.09 -21.01 -6.38
N CYS A 48 3.97 -21.31 -7.33
CA CYS A 48 3.56 -21.97 -8.55
C CYS A 48 3.35 -23.46 -8.26
N ARG A 49 2.63 -24.16 -9.16
CA ARG A 49 2.44 -25.62 -9.10
C ARG A 49 3.71 -26.47 -9.08
N CYS A 50 4.86 -25.88 -9.42
CA CYS A 50 6.17 -26.53 -9.32
C CYS A 50 6.84 -26.33 -7.94
N GLY A 51 6.17 -25.68 -6.99
CA GLY A 51 6.66 -25.36 -5.66
C GLY A 51 7.50 -24.08 -5.55
N GLN A 52 7.87 -23.45 -6.67
CA GLN A 52 8.69 -22.23 -6.64
C GLN A 52 7.89 -21.02 -6.18
N PRO A 53 8.48 -20.14 -5.34
CA PRO A 53 7.87 -18.87 -4.98
C PRO A 53 7.61 -18.02 -6.22
N VAL A 54 6.43 -17.42 -6.28
CA VAL A 54 6.05 -16.44 -7.29
C VAL A 54 5.49 -15.21 -6.61
N PHE A 55 5.64 -14.07 -7.27
CA PHE A 55 5.31 -12.77 -6.71
C PHE A 55 4.10 -12.18 -7.42
N PHE A 56 3.35 -11.33 -6.71
CA PHE A 56 2.10 -10.71 -7.14
C PHE A 56 2.06 -10.19 -8.60
N ARG A 57 3.21 -9.77 -9.15
CA ARG A 57 3.34 -9.20 -10.50
C ARG A 57 3.68 -10.23 -11.59
N ASN A 58 4.03 -11.45 -11.22
CA ASN A 58 4.43 -12.45 -12.21
C ASN A 58 3.22 -12.86 -13.06
N SER A 59 3.44 -12.91 -14.37
CA SER A 59 2.51 -13.45 -15.37
C SER A 59 2.93 -14.83 -15.88
N ILE A 60 4.12 -15.30 -15.47
CA ILE A 60 4.71 -16.59 -15.79
C ILE A 60 5.66 -17.01 -14.65
N CYS A 61 5.72 -18.30 -14.36
CA CYS A 61 6.73 -18.86 -13.46
C CYS A 61 8.06 -19.01 -14.20
N LEU A 62 9.13 -18.38 -13.72
CA LEU A 62 10.44 -18.45 -14.39
C LEU A 62 11.08 -19.84 -14.35
N ALA A 63 10.69 -20.69 -13.38
CA ALA A 63 11.26 -22.03 -13.24
C ALA A 63 10.61 -23.08 -14.15
N CYS A 64 9.28 -23.10 -14.25
CA CYS A 64 8.55 -24.11 -15.03
C CYS A 64 7.76 -23.55 -16.21
N GLN A 65 7.87 -22.24 -16.46
CA GLN A 65 7.19 -21.53 -17.56
C GLN A 65 5.65 -21.59 -17.52
N THR A 66 5.06 -22.04 -16.40
CA THR A 66 3.60 -22.06 -16.24
C THR A 66 3.05 -20.63 -16.25
N PRO A 67 2.06 -20.30 -17.10
CA PRO A 67 1.39 -19.01 -17.07
C PRO A 67 0.72 -18.75 -15.73
N LEU A 68 0.73 -17.50 -15.28
CA LEU A 68 0.14 -17.07 -14.01
C LEU A 68 -0.91 -15.97 -14.25
N GLY A 69 -1.90 -15.92 -13.37
CA GLY A 69 -2.87 -14.83 -13.35
C GLY A 69 -3.44 -14.57 -11.96
N TYR A 70 -3.56 -13.30 -11.59
CA TYR A 70 -4.13 -12.89 -10.32
C TYR A 70 -5.67 -12.87 -10.40
N ASP A 71 -6.32 -13.64 -9.54
CA ASP A 71 -7.77 -13.63 -9.41
C ASP A 71 -8.20 -12.65 -8.30
N PRO A 72 -8.86 -11.53 -8.64
CA PRO A 72 -9.28 -10.55 -7.66
C PRO A 72 -10.41 -11.02 -6.74
N GLN A 73 -11.10 -12.14 -7.04
CA GLN A 73 -12.16 -12.69 -6.18
C GLN A 73 -11.58 -13.48 -5.01
N THR A 74 -10.59 -14.32 -5.30
CA THR A 74 -9.93 -15.17 -4.31
C THR A 74 -8.71 -14.51 -3.67
N GLY A 75 -8.17 -13.46 -4.31
CA GLY A 75 -6.94 -12.81 -3.86
C GLY A 75 -5.68 -13.63 -4.14
N LEU A 76 -5.76 -14.65 -5.01
CA LEU A 76 -4.67 -15.59 -5.28
C LEU A 76 -4.01 -15.34 -6.64
N LEU A 77 -2.71 -15.61 -6.72
CA LEU A 77 -1.98 -15.72 -7.99
C LEU A 77 -2.00 -17.17 -8.45
N LEU A 78 -2.84 -17.47 -9.44
CA LEU A 78 -3.15 -18.82 -9.88
C LEU A 78 -2.18 -19.30 -10.98
N PRO A 79 -1.64 -20.53 -10.89
CA PRO A 79 -1.07 -21.22 -12.05
C PRO A 79 -2.18 -21.57 -13.03
N LEU A 80 -1.97 -21.34 -14.32
CA LEU A 80 -3.01 -21.47 -15.33
C LEU A 80 -2.71 -22.59 -16.33
N VAL A 81 -3.77 -23.20 -16.83
CA VAL A 81 -3.76 -24.07 -18.01
C VAL A 81 -4.85 -23.62 -18.97
N ALA A 82 -4.52 -23.59 -20.26
CA ALA A 82 -5.47 -23.26 -21.31
C ALA A 82 -6.51 -24.38 -21.44
N LEU A 83 -7.76 -24.00 -21.72
CA LEU A 83 -8.83 -24.93 -22.06
C LEU A 83 -8.87 -25.14 -23.58
N PRO A 84 -8.64 -26.37 -24.09
CA PRO A 84 -8.69 -26.63 -25.52
C PRO A 84 -10.11 -26.41 -26.08
N GLY A 85 -10.22 -25.67 -27.19
CA GLY A 85 -11.35 -25.81 -28.12
C GLY A 85 -12.63 -25.01 -27.84
N GLN A 86 -12.55 -23.76 -27.37
CA GLN A 86 -13.73 -22.87 -27.33
C GLN A 86 -13.45 -21.52 -28.00
N SER A 87 -13.73 -21.44 -29.32
CA SER A 87 -13.74 -20.26 -30.21
C SER A 87 -12.38 -19.61 -30.58
N ASP A 88 -12.33 -19.06 -31.80
CA ASP A 88 -11.15 -18.42 -32.43
C ASP A 88 -10.80 -17.02 -31.87
N GLU A 89 -11.60 -16.45 -30.95
CA GLU A 89 -11.47 -15.03 -30.59
C GLU A 89 -10.77 -14.77 -29.23
N SER A 90 -10.75 -15.71 -28.27
CA SER A 90 -10.02 -15.54 -26.99
C SER A 90 -9.75 -16.86 -26.26
N GLU A 91 -8.49 -17.07 -25.86
CA GLU A 91 -8.07 -18.26 -25.11
C GLU A 91 -8.64 -18.25 -23.68
N VAL A 92 -9.43 -19.27 -23.34
CA VAL A 92 -10.01 -19.45 -22.01
C VAL A 92 -9.05 -20.25 -21.12
N TRP A 93 -8.91 -19.81 -19.88
CA TRP A 93 -8.00 -20.37 -18.88
C TRP A 93 -8.74 -20.90 -17.67
N ARG A 94 -8.12 -21.83 -16.95
CA ARG A 94 -8.53 -22.26 -15.62
C ARG A 94 -7.33 -22.43 -14.71
N CYS A 95 -7.57 -22.51 -13.41
CA CYS A 95 -6.51 -22.89 -12.47
C CYS A 95 -5.97 -24.30 -12.80
N ALA A 96 -4.65 -24.43 -12.79
CA ALA A 96 -3.93 -25.69 -12.95
C ALA A 96 -4.10 -26.61 -11.73
N GLU A 97 -4.58 -26.05 -10.61
CA GLU A 97 -4.89 -26.73 -9.36
C GLU A 97 -6.40 -26.57 -9.04
N PRO A 98 -7.25 -27.50 -9.52
CA PRO A 98 -8.71 -27.39 -9.36
C PRO A 98 -9.20 -27.34 -7.91
N ALA A 99 -8.37 -27.80 -6.95
CA ALA A 99 -8.66 -27.71 -5.53
C ALA A 99 -8.69 -26.26 -5.01
N GLN A 100 -8.00 -25.31 -5.68
CA GLN A 100 -8.01 -23.90 -5.30
C GLN A 100 -9.26 -23.17 -5.81
N THR A 101 -9.67 -23.46 -7.05
CA THR A 101 -10.85 -22.88 -7.68
C THR A 101 -11.19 -23.66 -8.96
N SER A 102 -12.50 -23.79 -9.24
CA SER A 102 -13.03 -24.34 -10.49
C SER A 102 -13.38 -23.26 -11.52
N GLY A 103 -13.07 -21.99 -11.24
CA GLY A 103 -13.44 -20.86 -12.09
C GLY A 103 -12.78 -20.90 -13.48
N ARG A 104 -13.49 -20.36 -14.46
CA ARG A 104 -12.97 -20.09 -15.81
C ARG A 104 -12.64 -18.60 -15.95
N TYR A 105 -11.58 -18.31 -16.68
CA TYR A 105 -11.03 -16.97 -16.75
C TYR A 105 -10.60 -16.58 -18.16
N LEU A 106 -10.72 -15.30 -18.49
CA LEU A 106 -9.91 -14.64 -19.51
C LEU A 106 -8.73 -13.94 -18.85
N ARG A 107 -7.66 -13.72 -19.62
CA ARG A 107 -6.57 -12.82 -19.21
C ARG A 107 -6.88 -11.41 -19.71
N CYS A 108 -6.59 -10.41 -18.90
CA CYS A 108 -6.79 -9.01 -19.28
C CYS A 108 -6.08 -8.70 -20.61
N ARG A 109 -6.76 -8.01 -21.52
CA ARG A 109 -6.21 -7.51 -22.80
C ARG A 109 -4.92 -6.70 -22.61
N ASN A 110 -4.80 -5.99 -21.49
CA ASN A 110 -3.60 -5.22 -21.16
C ASN A 110 -2.38 -6.07 -20.78
N LEU A 111 -2.46 -7.40 -20.77
CA LEU A 111 -1.33 -8.31 -20.53
C LEU A 111 -0.19 -8.11 -21.52
N THR A 112 -0.51 -7.97 -22.81
CA THR A 112 0.48 -7.87 -23.90
C THR A 112 0.85 -6.42 -24.25
N THR A 113 0.30 -5.45 -23.51
CA THR A 113 0.54 -4.01 -23.71
C THR A 113 1.64 -3.48 -22.79
N GLY A 114 1.90 -2.16 -22.85
CA GLY A 114 2.78 -1.47 -21.90
C GLY A 114 2.45 -1.78 -20.43
N ALA A 115 1.19 -1.86 -20.03
CA ALA A 115 0.77 -2.14 -18.65
C ALA A 115 1.20 -3.50 -18.08
N ALA A 116 1.47 -4.49 -18.93
CA ALA A 116 1.83 -5.86 -18.57
C ALA A 116 0.92 -6.45 -17.46
N CYS A 117 -0.40 -6.32 -17.64
CA CYS A 117 -1.38 -6.69 -16.61
C CYS A 117 -1.50 -8.22 -16.46
N ASN A 118 -1.37 -8.75 -15.24
CA ASN A 118 -1.52 -10.17 -14.96
C ASN A 118 -2.86 -10.55 -14.31
N TRP A 119 -3.85 -9.65 -14.24
CA TRP A 119 -5.14 -9.93 -13.59
C TRP A 119 -6.09 -10.70 -14.51
N LEU A 120 -6.89 -11.56 -13.90
CA LEU A 120 -7.87 -12.41 -14.54
C LEU A 120 -9.27 -11.76 -14.58
N ILE A 121 -10.08 -12.20 -15.53
CA ILE A 121 -11.49 -11.84 -15.68
C ILE A 121 -12.31 -13.11 -15.51
N PRO A 122 -13.05 -13.29 -14.40
CA PRO A 122 -13.90 -14.45 -14.20
C PRO A 122 -15.05 -14.51 -15.23
N LEU A 123 -15.21 -15.65 -15.90
CA LEU A 123 -16.26 -15.88 -16.90
C LEU A 123 -17.58 -16.35 -16.30
N ASP A 124 -17.56 -16.88 -15.08
CA ASP A 124 -18.74 -17.45 -14.43
C ASP A 124 -19.56 -16.38 -13.66
N GLY A 125 -19.19 -15.10 -13.80
CA GLY A 125 -19.88 -13.95 -13.20
C GLY A 125 -20.73 -13.16 -14.21
N LYS A 126 -21.73 -12.40 -13.73
CA LYS A 126 -22.57 -11.47 -14.51
C LYS A 126 -21.80 -10.23 -15.03
N SER A 127 -20.49 -10.34 -15.27
CA SER A 127 -19.69 -9.21 -15.76
C SER A 127 -19.87 -9.07 -17.25
N SER A 128 -20.53 -7.98 -17.63
CA SER A 128 -20.61 -7.41 -18.97
C SER A 128 -19.25 -7.45 -19.69
N THR A 129 -19.32 -7.81 -20.97
CA THR A 129 -18.25 -7.93 -21.98
C THR A 129 -17.62 -6.57 -22.37
N ALA A 130 -17.40 -5.69 -21.40
CA ALA A 130 -16.73 -4.42 -21.62
C ALA A 130 -15.22 -4.63 -21.88
N ALA A 131 -14.87 -4.87 -23.15
CA ALA A 131 -13.54 -4.73 -23.74
C ALA A 131 -12.39 -5.60 -23.19
N ASP A 132 -12.66 -6.81 -22.68
CA ASP A 132 -11.64 -7.76 -22.18
C ASP A 132 -10.69 -7.13 -21.15
N LEU A 133 -11.17 -6.18 -20.33
CA LEU A 133 -10.40 -5.53 -19.28
C LEU A 133 -10.76 -6.10 -17.90
N CYS A 134 -9.72 -6.39 -17.10
CA CYS A 134 -9.91 -6.75 -15.70
C CYS A 134 -10.38 -5.57 -14.85
N LEU A 135 -10.93 -5.86 -13.66
CA LEU A 135 -11.44 -4.87 -12.72
C LEU A 135 -10.48 -3.68 -12.52
N CYS A 136 -9.19 -3.94 -12.24
CA CYS A 136 -8.21 -2.86 -12.04
C CYS A 136 -8.00 -1.98 -13.28
N CYS A 137 -7.93 -2.58 -14.48
CA CYS A 137 -7.73 -1.81 -15.71
C CYS A 137 -8.96 -1.00 -16.11
N ARG A 138 -10.18 -1.42 -15.71
CA ARG A 138 -11.42 -0.67 -15.94
C ARG A 138 -11.48 0.65 -15.16
N PHE A 139 -10.70 0.79 -14.09
CA PHE A 139 -10.57 2.06 -13.38
C PHE A 139 -9.76 3.10 -14.16
N THR A 140 -8.97 2.75 -15.18
CA THR A 140 -8.26 3.76 -15.98
C THR A 140 -9.18 4.32 -17.04
N ARG A 141 -9.50 5.62 -16.94
CA ARG A 141 -10.36 6.32 -17.89
C ARG A 141 -9.55 7.02 -18.98
N VAL A 142 -8.48 7.71 -18.60
CA VAL A 142 -7.58 8.42 -19.53
C VAL A 142 -6.16 7.87 -19.42
N LEU A 143 -5.52 7.72 -20.58
CA LEU A 143 -4.11 7.38 -20.73
C LEU A 143 -3.39 8.47 -21.52
N PRO A 144 -2.08 8.67 -21.27
CA PRO A 144 -1.27 9.56 -22.10
C PRO A 144 -1.05 8.94 -23.48
N ASP A 145 -0.51 9.72 -24.43
CA ASP A 145 -0.18 9.20 -25.76
C ASP A 145 0.84 8.06 -25.68
N LEU A 146 0.39 6.83 -25.91
CA LEU A 146 1.21 5.63 -25.82
C LEU A 146 2.13 5.41 -27.02
N SER A 147 2.10 6.29 -28.03
CA SER A 147 3.09 6.30 -29.11
C SER A 147 4.48 6.75 -28.60
N VAL A 148 4.53 7.43 -27.46
CA VAL A 148 5.76 7.85 -26.78
C VAL A 148 6.26 6.72 -25.89
N ASN A 149 7.50 6.27 -26.11
CA ASN A 149 8.08 5.12 -25.42
C ASN A 149 8.13 5.26 -23.89
N ASP A 150 8.44 6.45 -23.38
CA ASP A 150 8.50 6.70 -21.93
C ASP A 150 7.11 6.55 -21.29
N HIS A 151 6.05 6.97 -21.99
CA HIS A 151 4.68 6.86 -21.50
C HIS A 151 4.26 5.40 -21.30
N LEU A 152 4.74 4.46 -22.14
CA LEU A 152 4.50 3.03 -21.94
C LEU A 152 5.13 2.53 -20.63
N THR A 153 6.35 2.99 -20.32
CA THR A 153 7.06 2.63 -19.10
C THR A 153 6.41 3.23 -17.87
N TRP A 154 6.02 4.51 -17.95
CA TRP A 154 5.32 5.20 -16.87
C TRP A 154 3.97 4.59 -16.57
N TRP A 155 3.19 4.30 -17.63
CA TRP A 155 1.91 3.60 -17.51
C TRP A 155 2.07 2.26 -16.80
N ARG A 156 3.09 1.46 -17.15
CA ARG A 156 3.39 0.19 -16.46
C ARG A 156 3.62 0.39 -14.96
N ARG A 157 4.46 1.36 -14.58
CA ARG A 157 4.83 1.63 -13.19
C ARG A 157 3.61 2.08 -12.36
N ILE A 158 2.77 2.95 -12.93
CA ILE A 158 1.53 3.43 -12.31
C ILE A 158 0.52 2.29 -12.16
N GLU A 159 0.29 1.50 -13.20
CA GLU A 159 -0.61 0.35 -13.15
C GLU A 159 -0.16 -0.71 -12.14
N VAL A 160 1.15 -0.89 -11.98
CA VAL A 160 1.71 -1.75 -10.95
C VAL A 160 1.39 -1.25 -9.54
N ALA A 161 1.52 0.06 -9.29
CA ALA A 161 1.16 0.66 -8.01
C ALA A 161 -0.37 0.60 -7.79
N LYS A 162 -1.17 0.95 -8.79
CA LYS A 162 -2.63 0.89 -8.74
C LYS A 162 -3.13 -0.54 -8.47
N ARG A 163 -2.60 -1.58 -9.13
CA ARG A 163 -2.96 -2.98 -8.82
C ARG A 163 -2.69 -3.34 -7.36
N ARG A 164 -1.60 -2.85 -6.77
CA ARG A 164 -1.30 -3.08 -5.35
C ARG A 164 -2.32 -2.39 -4.46
N LEU A 165 -2.68 -1.14 -4.77
CA LEU A 165 -3.74 -0.41 -4.08
C LEU A 165 -5.08 -1.14 -4.17
N ILE A 166 -5.57 -1.41 -5.38
CA ILE A 166 -6.88 -2.02 -5.62
C ILE A 166 -6.98 -3.39 -4.94
N SER A 167 -5.91 -4.20 -4.98
CA SER A 167 -5.88 -5.48 -4.26
C SER A 167 -6.01 -5.32 -2.73
N ALA A 168 -5.37 -4.30 -2.13
CA ALA A 168 -5.52 -4.02 -0.70
C ALA A 168 -6.95 -3.56 -0.35
N LEU A 169 -7.55 -2.69 -1.17
CA LEU A 169 -8.94 -2.23 -0.97
C LEU A 169 -9.96 -3.37 -1.08
N LEU A 170 -9.74 -4.31 -2.00
CA LEU A 170 -10.56 -5.52 -2.13
C LEU A 170 -10.45 -6.42 -0.89
N GLY A 171 -9.25 -6.59 -0.34
CA GLY A 171 -9.02 -7.32 0.90
C GLY A 171 -9.74 -6.71 2.10
N MET A 172 -9.69 -5.38 2.22
CA MET A 172 -10.42 -4.62 3.24
C MET A 172 -11.92 -4.55 2.99
N ARG A 173 -12.41 -5.13 1.87
CA ARG A 173 -13.83 -5.13 1.49
C ARG A 173 -14.43 -3.73 1.48
N LEU A 174 -13.71 -2.80 0.89
CA LEU A 174 -14.18 -1.43 0.70
C LEU A 174 -14.98 -1.29 -0.61
N PRO A 175 -15.99 -0.41 -0.67
CA PRO A 175 -16.76 -0.17 -1.88
C PRO A 175 -15.89 0.33 -3.04
N LEU A 176 -15.85 -0.43 -4.14
CA LEU A 176 -14.91 -0.18 -5.23
C LEU A 176 -15.53 -0.53 -6.59
N VAL A 177 -16.10 0.49 -7.23
CA VAL A 177 -16.84 0.37 -8.50
C VAL A 177 -16.24 1.33 -9.53
N PRO A 178 -15.93 0.89 -10.75
CA PRO A 178 -15.49 1.80 -11.80
C PRO A 178 -16.52 2.90 -12.07
N LEU A 179 -16.08 4.13 -12.29
CA LEU A 179 -16.95 5.27 -12.60
C LEU A 179 -17.82 5.05 -13.86
N ALA A 180 -17.35 4.21 -14.78
CA ALA A 180 -18.11 3.79 -15.96
C ALA A 180 -19.35 2.96 -15.62
N ASP A 181 -19.35 2.25 -14.47
CA ASP A 181 -20.47 1.43 -14.01
C ASP A 181 -21.37 2.20 -13.03
N ASP A 182 -20.78 3.02 -12.17
CA ASP A 182 -21.50 3.91 -11.25
C ASP A 182 -21.01 5.36 -11.41
N PRO A 183 -21.69 6.18 -12.24
CA PRO A 183 -21.32 7.59 -12.44
C PRO A 183 -21.52 8.48 -11.22
N ARG A 184 -22.18 8.00 -10.15
CA ARG A 184 -22.48 8.81 -8.95
C ARG A 184 -21.46 8.62 -7.85
N GLN A 185 -21.02 7.38 -7.61
CA GLN A 185 -20.09 7.07 -6.53
C GLN A 185 -18.86 6.28 -6.97
N GLY A 186 -18.73 5.96 -8.27
CA GLY A 186 -17.61 5.19 -8.77
C GLY A 186 -16.28 5.95 -8.78
N LEU A 187 -15.23 5.21 -9.12
CA LEU A 187 -13.85 5.68 -9.14
C LEU A 187 -13.26 5.59 -10.55
N ALA A 188 -12.46 6.56 -10.94
CA ALA A 188 -11.63 6.53 -12.14
C ALA A 188 -10.23 7.08 -11.85
N PHE A 189 -9.26 6.68 -12.67
CA PHE A 189 -7.93 7.25 -12.73
C PHE A 189 -7.70 7.86 -14.10
N ASP A 190 -7.27 9.11 -14.10
CA ASP A 190 -6.76 9.80 -15.27
C ASP A 190 -5.24 9.89 -15.16
N ILE A 191 -4.54 9.22 -16.07
CA ILE A 191 -3.09 9.28 -16.16
C ILE A 191 -2.78 10.28 -17.28
N LEU A 192 -2.34 11.46 -16.89
CA LEU A 192 -2.10 12.57 -17.81
C LEU A 192 -0.61 12.89 -17.89
N THR A 193 -0.21 13.56 -18.95
CA THR A 193 1.13 14.15 -19.12
C THR A 193 0.97 15.64 -19.34
N SER A 194 1.96 16.43 -18.96
CA SER A 194 2.00 17.85 -19.30
C SER A 194 1.99 18.03 -20.82
N LEU A 195 0.85 18.40 -21.38
CA LEU A 195 0.73 18.84 -22.76
C LEU A 195 1.32 20.25 -22.86
N ASP A 196 2.26 20.46 -23.78
CA ASP A 196 2.87 21.77 -24.09
C ASP A 196 3.48 22.52 -22.89
N GLY A 197 3.89 21.80 -21.84
CA GLY A 197 4.56 22.36 -20.66
C GLY A 197 3.62 22.89 -19.56
N ALA A 198 2.29 22.76 -19.72
CA ALA A 198 1.36 23.06 -18.63
C ALA A 198 1.43 21.96 -17.55
N PRO A 199 1.59 22.31 -16.26
CA PRO A 199 1.63 21.32 -15.18
C PRO A 199 0.27 20.61 -15.08
N VAL A 200 0.31 19.29 -14.91
CA VAL A 200 -0.90 18.50 -14.63
C VAL A 200 -1.32 18.79 -13.19
N THR A 201 -2.56 19.23 -12.99
CA THR A 201 -3.15 19.28 -11.65
C THR A 201 -3.45 17.86 -11.19
N THR A 202 -2.65 17.35 -10.26
CA THR A 202 -2.90 16.07 -9.59
C THR A 202 -3.86 16.27 -8.43
N GLY A 203 -4.62 15.23 -8.09
CA GLY A 203 -5.59 15.30 -7.01
C GLY A 203 -6.81 14.41 -7.25
N HIS A 204 -7.75 14.48 -6.31
CA HIS A 204 -9.04 13.82 -6.40
C HIS A 204 -10.18 14.84 -6.57
N ALA A 205 -11.02 14.63 -7.59
CA ALA A 205 -12.24 15.41 -7.81
C ALA A 205 -13.37 14.50 -8.30
N GLU A 206 -14.51 14.52 -7.61
CA GLU A 206 -15.75 13.81 -8.01
C GLU A 206 -15.55 12.34 -8.42
N GLY A 207 -14.73 11.59 -7.67
CA GLY A 207 -14.46 10.17 -7.96
C GLY A 207 -13.39 9.96 -9.04
N VAL A 208 -12.72 11.01 -9.50
CA VAL A 208 -11.59 10.92 -10.44
C VAL A 208 -10.31 11.26 -9.70
N ILE A 209 -9.35 10.34 -9.72
CA ILE A 209 -7.97 10.57 -9.27
C ILE A 209 -7.11 10.88 -10.49
N THR A 210 -6.52 12.07 -10.52
CA THR A 210 -5.65 12.51 -11.61
C THR A 210 -4.19 12.41 -11.19
N LEU A 211 -3.37 11.76 -12.02
CA LEU A 211 -1.95 11.56 -11.81
C LEU A 211 -1.15 12.13 -12.97
N ASP A 212 -0.04 12.80 -12.67
CA ASP A 212 0.97 13.12 -13.66
C ASP A 212 1.85 11.89 -13.91
N ALA A 213 1.83 11.38 -15.14
CA ALA A 213 2.58 10.22 -15.54
C ALA A 213 4.08 10.39 -15.33
N GLN A 214 4.60 11.63 -15.38
CA GLN A 214 6.01 11.93 -15.13
C GLN A 214 6.46 11.60 -13.71
N GLU A 215 5.55 11.47 -12.74
CA GLU A 215 5.93 10.99 -11.41
C GLU A 215 6.41 9.52 -11.40
N ALA A 216 6.09 8.79 -12.47
CA ALA A 216 6.63 7.46 -12.68
C ALA A 216 8.09 7.47 -13.15
N ASP A 217 8.64 8.62 -13.54
CA ASP A 217 10.07 8.81 -13.74
C ASP A 217 10.78 8.99 -12.39
N ASP A 218 11.84 8.19 -12.16
CA ASP A 218 12.52 8.18 -10.85
C ASP A 218 13.28 9.48 -10.58
N PRO A 219 14.07 10.04 -11.53
CA PRO A 219 14.65 11.38 -11.40
C PRO A 219 13.63 12.47 -11.13
N THR A 220 12.53 12.55 -11.90
CA THR A 220 11.49 13.55 -11.66
C THR A 220 10.86 13.40 -10.27
N ARG A 221 10.58 12.16 -9.84
CA ARG A 221 10.00 11.92 -8.51
C ARG A 221 10.94 12.30 -7.38
N GLU A 222 12.23 12.01 -7.50
CA GLU A 222 13.23 12.37 -6.48
C GLU A 222 13.44 13.89 -6.39
N LEU A 223 13.41 14.57 -7.54
CA LEU A 223 13.45 16.04 -7.59
C LEU A 223 12.23 16.63 -6.86
N ARG A 224 11.02 16.15 -7.16
CA ARG A 224 9.78 16.60 -6.50
C ARG A 224 9.80 16.34 -5.00
N ARG A 225 10.21 15.14 -4.59
CA ARG A 225 10.37 14.76 -3.18
C ARG A 225 11.24 15.79 -2.43
N THR A 226 12.35 16.19 -3.04
CA THR A 226 13.27 17.17 -2.45
C THR A 226 12.66 18.57 -2.43
N GLN A 227 12.07 19.02 -3.54
CA GLN A 227 11.46 20.35 -3.66
C GLN A 227 10.30 20.57 -2.68
N LEU A 228 9.51 19.53 -2.43
CA LEU A 228 8.37 19.57 -1.53
C LEU A 228 8.72 19.14 -0.10
N HIS A 229 10.01 18.93 0.19
CA HIS A 229 10.50 18.51 1.51
C HIS A 229 9.80 17.26 2.06
N GLU A 230 9.46 16.33 1.16
CA GLU A 230 8.78 15.09 1.51
C GLU A 230 9.81 14.02 1.93
N PRO A 231 9.70 13.43 3.13
CA PRO A 231 10.62 12.37 3.55
C PRO A 231 10.37 11.05 2.79
N TYR A 232 9.18 10.88 2.23
CA TYR A 232 8.74 9.65 1.57
C TYR A 232 7.83 9.99 0.38
N ARG A 233 8.27 9.65 -0.85
CA ARG A 233 7.45 9.82 -2.06
C ARG A 233 7.53 8.59 -2.96
N THR A 234 6.41 7.90 -3.12
CA THR A 234 6.27 6.78 -4.06
C THR A 234 4.95 6.88 -4.82
N LEU A 235 4.87 6.31 -6.02
CA LEU A 235 3.60 6.23 -6.77
C LEU A 235 2.47 5.61 -5.95
N LEU A 236 2.79 4.56 -5.17
CA LEU A 236 1.80 3.90 -4.32
C LEU A 236 1.40 4.77 -3.13
N GLY A 237 2.33 5.51 -2.54
CA GLY A 237 2.04 6.48 -1.48
C GLY A 237 1.08 7.57 -1.96
N HIS A 238 1.39 8.19 -3.11
CA HIS A 238 0.52 9.22 -3.70
C HIS A 238 -0.87 8.66 -4.04
N LEU A 239 -0.95 7.49 -4.67
CA LEU A 239 -2.23 6.80 -4.92
C LEU A 239 -3.02 6.53 -3.63
N ARG A 240 -2.35 6.23 -2.52
CA ARG A 240 -2.98 5.99 -1.20
C ARG A 240 -3.46 7.28 -0.53
N HIS A 241 -2.78 8.39 -0.77
CA HIS A 241 -3.24 9.71 -0.37
C HIS A 241 -4.52 10.08 -1.13
N GLU A 242 -4.48 10.02 -2.46
CA GLU A 242 -5.62 10.42 -3.32
C GLU A 242 -6.87 9.58 -3.11
N ILE A 243 -6.71 8.26 -2.91
CA ILE A 243 -7.83 7.40 -2.60
C ILE A 243 -8.41 7.68 -1.19
N GLY A 244 -7.60 8.26 -0.29
CA GLY A 244 -8.05 8.73 1.01
C GLY A 244 -9.12 9.81 0.88
N HIS A 245 -8.94 10.79 -0.02
CA HIS A 245 -9.97 11.79 -0.32
C HIS A 245 -11.25 11.18 -0.89
N TYR A 246 -11.12 10.21 -1.80
CA TYR A 246 -12.27 9.47 -2.32
C TYR A 246 -13.07 8.79 -1.19
N TYR A 247 -12.39 8.09 -0.27
CA TYR A 247 -13.06 7.43 0.84
C TYR A 247 -13.55 8.38 1.93
N TRP A 248 -12.99 9.58 2.07
CA TRP A 248 -13.57 10.62 2.93
C TRP A 248 -14.99 10.96 2.49
N ARG A 249 -15.17 11.28 1.20
CA ARG A 249 -16.50 11.57 0.64
C ARG A 249 -17.43 10.38 0.77
N ARG A 250 -16.92 9.18 0.49
CA ARG A 250 -17.73 7.97 0.46
C ARG A 250 -18.13 7.45 1.84
N LEU A 251 -17.31 7.63 2.87
CA LEU A 251 -17.49 7.02 4.19
C LEU A 251 -17.72 8.03 5.32
N VAL A 252 -17.37 9.31 5.14
CA VAL A 252 -17.38 10.32 6.22
C VAL A 252 -18.41 11.42 5.95
N GLU A 253 -18.33 12.12 4.81
CA GLU A 253 -19.01 13.41 4.51
C GLU A 253 -20.51 13.47 4.88
N HIS A 254 -21.24 12.37 4.65
CA HIS A 254 -22.69 12.28 4.91
C HIS A 254 -23.06 11.13 5.84
N SER A 255 -22.23 10.89 6.86
CA SER A 255 -22.38 9.78 7.79
C SER A 255 -22.32 10.22 9.26
N GLU A 256 -22.51 9.25 10.16
CA GLU A 256 -22.28 9.41 11.60
C GLU A 256 -20.82 9.76 11.97
N TRP A 257 -19.87 9.62 11.04
CA TRP A 257 -18.45 9.87 11.28
C TRP A 257 -18.05 11.34 11.16
N ILE A 258 -18.90 12.23 10.63
CA ILE A 258 -18.52 13.64 10.40
C ILE A 258 -18.21 14.40 11.70
N ASP A 259 -18.99 14.18 12.77
CA ASP A 259 -18.73 14.85 14.04
C ASP A 259 -17.51 14.29 14.77
N PRO A 260 -17.30 12.95 14.85
CA PRO A 260 -16.01 12.38 15.27
C PRO A 260 -14.82 12.91 14.45
N PHE A 261 -15.00 13.06 13.13
CA PHE A 261 -13.95 13.53 12.23
C PHE A 261 -13.52 14.93 12.62
N ARG A 262 -14.49 15.85 12.80
CA ARG A 262 -14.20 17.23 13.17
C ARG A 262 -13.55 17.37 14.54
N ARG A 263 -13.81 16.43 15.46
CA ARG A 263 -13.14 16.41 16.77
C ARG A 263 -11.68 15.98 16.68
N GLU A 264 -11.36 14.99 15.85
CA GLU A 264 -10.00 14.42 15.77
C GLU A 264 -9.11 15.12 14.74
N PHE A 265 -9.65 15.50 13.58
CA PHE A 265 -8.92 16.09 12.45
C PHE A 265 -9.09 17.61 12.34
N GLY A 266 -10.15 18.16 12.95
CA GLY A 266 -10.53 19.57 12.81
C GLY A 266 -11.61 19.83 11.75
N ASP A 267 -12.01 21.09 11.63
CA ASP A 267 -13.13 21.49 10.78
C ASP A 267 -12.71 21.63 9.30
N GLU A 268 -13.15 20.68 8.47
CA GLU A 268 -12.85 20.64 7.04
C GLU A 268 -13.44 21.78 6.22
N ARG A 269 -14.35 22.57 6.81
CA ARG A 269 -14.97 23.72 6.15
C ARG A 269 -14.06 24.95 6.12
N ALA A 270 -12.88 24.85 6.71
CA ALA A 270 -11.85 25.88 6.60
C ALA A 270 -11.51 26.14 5.11
N ASP A 271 -11.00 27.34 4.83
CA ASP A 271 -10.61 27.71 3.46
C ASP A 271 -9.42 26.85 3.00
N TYR A 272 -9.72 25.86 2.16
CA TYR A 272 -8.76 24.90 1.65
C TYR A 272 -7.63 25.55 0.86
N LEU A 273 -7.95 26.44 -0.09
CA LEU A 273 -6.93 27.08 -0.93
C LEU A 273 -6.05 27.99 -0.09
N GLY A 274 -6.65 28.83 0.77
CA GLY A 274 -5.89 29.67 1.68
C GLY A 274 -5.02 28.87 2.66
N ALA A 275 -5.45 27.66 3.07
CA ALA A 275 -4.67 26.80 3.94
C ALA A 275 -3.41 26.23 3.24
N LEU A 276 -3.55 25.77 2.00
CA LEU A 276 -2.41 25.32 1.20
C LEU A 276 -1.44 26.47 0.90
N GLU A 277 -1.95 27.64 0.51
CA GLU A 277 -1.12 28.82 0.25
C GLU A 277 -0.29 29.20 1.48
N ARG A 278 -0.90 29.21 2.67
CA ARG A 278 -0.17 29.45 3.93
C ARG A 278 0.89 28.39 4.18
N HIS A 279 0.58 27.11 4.00
CA HIS A 279 1.55 26.03 4.19
C HIS A 279 2.78 26.17 3.28
N TYR A 280 2.58 26.50 2.00
CA TYR A 280 3.70 26.69 1.08
C TYR A 280 4.48 27.99 1.32
N ALA A 281 3.84 29.03 1.88
CA ALA A 281 4.50 30.30 2.19
C ALA A 281 5.25 30.29 3.53
N GLU A 282 4.67 29.67 4.56
CA GLU A 282 5.13 29.76 5.96
C GLU A 282 5.70 28.43 6.48
N GLY A 283 5.41 27.31 5.82
CA GLY A 283 5.73 25.98 6.30
C GLY A 283 4.70 25.40 7.28
N PRO A 284 4.92 24.16 7.78
CA PRO A 284 4.08 23.58 8.83
C PRO A 284 4.31 24.28 10.19
N PRO A 285 3.34 24.25 11.11
CA PRO A 285 3.55 24.69 12.49
C PRO A 285 4.68 23.93 13.19
N ASP A 286 5.52 24.58 14.00
CA ASP A 286 6.71 23.96 14.62
C ASP A 286 6.42 22.67 15.41
N ASP A 287 5.23 22.57 15.99
CA ASP A 287 4.78 21.45 16.80
C ASP A 287 3.95 20.41 16.04
N TRP A 288 3.91 20.45 14.70
CA TRP A 288 3.11 19.53 13.87
C TRP A 288 3.35 18.05 14.21
N CYS A 289 4.61 17.66 14.49
CA CYS A 289 5.00 16.29 14.83
C CYS A 289 4.26 15.74 16.07
N SER A 290 3.80 16.63 16.96
CA SER A 290 3.09 16.23 18.18
C SER A 290 1.65 15.79 17.91
N THR A 291 1.10 16.08 16.72
CA THR A 291 -0.33 15.90 16.41
C THR A 291 -0.63 15.26 15.06
N HIS A 292 0.29 15.33 14.09
CA HIS A 292 0.09 14.89 12.71
C HIS A 292 1.12 13.84 12.29
N VAL A 293 0.76 12.99 11.32
CA VAL A 293 1.65 11.96 10.76
C VAL A 293 2.73 12.53 9.84
N SER A 294 2.49 13.70 9.23
CA SER A 294 3.43 14.39 8.35
C SER A 294 3.29 15.90 8.48
N ALA A 295 4.29 16.64 8.01
CA ALA A 295 4.23 18.10 7.94
C ALA A 295 3.06 18.56 7.05
N TYR A 296 2.85 17.90 5.91
CA TYR A 296 1.80 18.25 4.97
C TYR A 296 0.40 17.99 5.54
N ALA A 297 0.22 16.93 6.33
CA ALA A 297 -1.04 16.67 7.05
C ALA A 297 -1.49 17.86 7.92
N SER A 298 -0.57 18.68 8.43
CA SER A 298 -0.92 19.84 9.25
C SER A 298 -1.56 21.02 8.50
N CYS A 299 -1.57 20.99 7.16
CA CYS A 299 -2.05 22.13 6.39
C CYS A 299 -3.58 22.26 6.41
N HIS A 300 -4.33 21.16 6.38
CA HIS A 300 -5.79 21.17 6.32
C HIS A 300 -6.39 19.84 6.80
N PRO A 301 -7.57 19.80 7.45
CA PRO A 301 -8.18 18.56 7.93
C PRO A 301 -8.41 17.48 6.85
N TRP A 302 -8.70 17.87 5.60
CA TRP A 302 -8.77 16.92 4.48
C TRP A 302 -7.43 16.29 4.13
N GLU A 303 -6.33 17.04 4.22
CA GLU A 303 -4.99 16.53 3.96
C GLU A 303 -4.51 15.65 5.12
N ASP A 304 -4.83 16.03 6.36
CA ASP A 304 -4.58 15.19 7.53
C ASP A 304 -5.27 13.83 7.42
N TRP A 305 -6.52 13.82 6.94
CA TRP A 305 -7.23 12.58 6.65
C TRP A 305 -6.57 11.74 5.57
N ALA A 306 -6.25 12.34 4.42
CA ALA A 306 -5.66 11.62 3.30
C ALA A 306 -4.28 11.05 3.65
N GLU A 307 -3.46 11.82 4.36
CA GLU A 307 -2.15 11.38 4.88
C GLU A 307 -2.30 10.28 5.94
N THR A 308 -3.24 10.42 6.87
CA THR A 308 -3.52 9.40 7.89
C THR A 308 -4.05 8.10 7.26
N TRP A 309 -4.92 8.21 6.26
CA TRP A 309 -5.42 7.08 5.47
C TRP A 309 -4.26 6.36 4.75
N ALA A 310 -3.39 7.13 4.09
CA ALA A 310 -2.23 6.57 3.42
C ALA A 310 -1.31 5.82 4.40
N HIS A 311 -1.07 6.39 5.58
CA HIS A 311 -0.31 5.77 6.67
C HIS A 311 -0.96 4.48 7.17
N TYR A 312 -2.28 4.47 7.38
CA TYR A 312 -3.01 3.26 7.74
C TYR A 312 -2.84 2.16 6.68
N MET A 313 -2.86 2.52 5.39
CA MET A 313 -2.60 1.57 4.29
C MET A 313 -1.12 1.14 4.21
N HIS A 314 -0.16 2.00 4.57
CA HIS A 314 1.26 1.63 4.73
C HIS A 314 1.42 0.55 5.79
N MET A 315 0.79 0.75 6.94
CA MET A 315 0.79 -0.18 8.06
C MET A 315 0.16 -1.53 7.69
N THR A 316 -1.11 -1.55 7.29
CA THR A 316 -1.87 -2.78 7.02
C THR A 316 -1.24 -3.64 5.92
N ASP A 317 -1.03 -3.10 4.72
CA ASP A 317 -0.55 -3.90 3.57
C ASP A 317 0.91 -4.37 3.77
N THR A 318 1.73 -3.64 4.53
CA THR A 318 3.11 -4.06 4.81
C THR A 318 3.16 -5.14 5.90
N VAL A 319 2.37 -5.01 6.97
CA VAL A 319 2.25 -6.04 8.00
C VAL A 319 1.69 -7.33 7.40
N ASP A 320 0.64 -7.25 6.58
CA ASP A 320 0.08 -8.41 5.86
C ASP A 320 1.12 -9.08 4.95
N THR A 321 1.93 -8.27 4.25
CA THR A 321 3.01 -8.79 3.42
C THR A 321 4.02 -9.54 4.27
N ALA A 322 4.50 -8.95 5.36
CA ALA A 322 5.46 -9.58 6.25
C ALA A 322 4.91 -10.91 6.81
N MET A 323 3.68 -10.90 7.30
CA MET A 323 3.02 -12.09 7.85
C MET A 323 2.83 -13.19 6.80
N SER A 324 2.55 -12.84 5.55
CA SER A 324 2.47 -13.80 4.44
C SER A 324 3.77 -14.59 4.24
N PHE A 325 4.92 -13.99 4.56
CA PHE A 325 6.25 -14.63 4.48
C PHE A 325 6.72 -15.19 5.83
N GLY A 326 5.86 -15.27 6.84
CA GLY A 326 6.21 -15.76 8.18
C GLY A 326 7.07 -14.79 9.00
N LEU A 327 7.19 -13.52 8.58
CA LEU A 327 7.83 -12.46 9.35
C LEU A 327 6.79 -11.89 10.33
N HIS A 328 6.78 -12.41 11.54
CA HIS A 328 5.91 -11.93 12.62
C HIS A 328 6.64 -10.90 13.46
N GLY A 329 6.09 -9.68 13.59
CA GLY A 329 6.69 -8.57 14.34
C GLY A 329 7.05 -8.95 15.79
N GLU A 330 6.20 -9.74 16.45
CA GLU A 330 6.37 -10.21 17.83
C GLU A 330 7.62 -11.08 18.06
N ARG A 331 8.25 -11.56 16.98
CA ARG A 331 9.48 -12.36 17.04
C ARG A 331 10.74 -11.54 16.78
N LEU A 332 10.61 -10.24 16.57
CA LEU A 332 11.73 -9.34 16.35
C LEU A 332 12.32 -8.90 17.70
N GLU A 333 13.63 -8.96 17.83
CA GLU A 333 14.36 -8.50 19.03
C GLU A 333 14.51 -6.97 19.03
N LEU A 334 13.38 -6.25 19.07
CA LEU A 334 13.35 -4.80 19.25
C LEU A 334 12.53 -4.46 20.49
N SER A 335 13.19 -3.90 21.51
CA SER A 335 12.52 -3.44 22.73
C SER A 335 12.00 -2.02 22.52
N CYS A 336 10.70 -1.88 22.29
CA CYS A 336 9.98 -0.61 22.33
C CYS A 336 8.83 -0.71 23.33
N GLU A 337 8.55 0.38 24.06
CA GLU A 337 7.34 0.48 24.87
C GLU A 337 6.12 0.40 23.95
N PRO A 338 5.22 -0.59 24.12
CA PRO A 338 4.05 -0.73 23.29
C PRO A 338 3.03 0.36 23.58
N PHE A 339 2.27 0.76 22.56
CA PHE A 339 1.07 1.58 22.75
C PHE A 339 -0.01 0.75 23.46
N GLY A 340 -0.53 1.25 24.58
CA GLY A 340 -1.70 0.70 25.26
C GLY A 340 -2.97 1.49 24.98
N THR A 341 -4.08 1.03 25.56
CA THR A 341 -5.43 1.62 25.39
C THR A 341 -5.51 3.09 25.80
N GLU A 342 -4.63 3.55 26.69
CA GLU A 342 -4.55 4.94 27.14
C GLU A 342 -4.31 5.93 26.01
N VAL A 343 -3.64 5.52 24.92
CA VAL A 343 -3.38 6.38 23.77
C VAL A 343 -4.67 6.73 23.00
N LEU A 344 -5.67 5.84 23.06
CA LEU A 344 -6.92 5.92 22.30
C LEU A 344 -7.95 6.88 22.92
N GLY A 345 -7.73 7.34 24.15
CA GLY A 345 -8.65 8.22 24.86
C GLY A 345 -10.02 7.57 25.11
N GLU A 346 -11.09 8.34 24.92
CA GLU A 346 -12.48 7.89 25.16
C GLU A 346 -13.06 7.04 24.03
N ALA A 347 -12.36 6.90 22.90
CA ALA A 347 -12.86 6.25 21.70
C ALA A 347 -12.67 4.71 21.68
N THR A 348 -12.56 4.06 22.84
CA THR A 348 -12.31 2.63 22.94
C THR A 348 -13.55 1.80 22.64
N ASP A 349 -13.40 0.76 21.83
CA ASP A 349 -14.44 -0.20 21.48
C ASP A 349 -13.86 -1.60 21.23
N SER A 350 -14.69 -2.53 20.75
CA SER A 350 -14.27 -3.92 20.51
C SER A 350 -13.19 -4.07 19.42
N ALA A 351 -12.97 -3.07 18.57
CA ALA A 351 -11.93 -3.10 17.54
C ALA A 351 -10.58 -2.55 18.03
N SER A 352 -10.55 -1.89 19.19
CA SER A 352 -9.34 -1.24 19.73
C SER A 352 -8.17 -2.20 19.97
N ASP A 353 -8.43 -3.40 20.49
CA ASP A 353 -7.37 -4.38 20.75
C ASP A 353 -6.69 -4.85 19.46
N GLY A 354 -7.47 -5.13 18.41
CA GLY A 354 -6.95 -5.52 17.10
C GLY A 354 -6.13 -4.40 16.45
N PHE A 355 -6.61 -3.15 16.57
CA PHE A 355 -5.84 -1.99 16.10
C PHE A 355 -4.50 -1.84 16.83
N LEU A 356 -4.48 -1.94 18.16
CA LEU A 356 -3.24 -1.82 18.94
C LEU A 356 -2.26 -2.97 18.64
N ASN A 357 -2.76 -4.19 18.42
CA ASN A 357 -1.94 -5.31 17.97
C ASN A 357 -1.28 -5.02 16.61
N LEU A 358 -2.06 -4.56 15.64
CA LEU A 358 -1.57 -4.16 14.32
C LEU A 358 -0.52 -3.04 14.41
N LEU A 359 -0.80 -1.99 15.19
CA LEU A 359 0.08 -0.85 15.39
C LEU A 359 1.41 -1.26 16.04
N ASN A 360 1.37 -2.04 17.11
CA ASN A 360 2.59 -2.46 17.81
C ASN A 360 3.44 -3.41 16.94
N ARG A 361 2.82 -4.28 16.15
CA ARG A 361 3.51 -5.10 15.14
C ARG A 361 4.18 -4.24 14.08
N TRP A 362 3.51 -3.18 13.63
CA TRP A 362 4.05 -2.23 12.66
C TRP A 362 5.27 -1.46 13.20
N VAL A 363 5.22 -1.00 14.44
CA VAL A 363 6.36 -0.31 15.09
C VAL A 363 7.58 -1.23 15.18
N GLN A 364 7.39 -2.48 15.60
CA GLN A 364 8.48 -3.47 15.66
C GLN A 364 9.05 -3.76 14.27
N LEU A 365 8.18 -3.97 13.27
CA LEU A 365 8.58 -4.28 11.90
C LEU A 365 9.36 -3.11 11.27
N THR A 366 8.87 -1.88 11.40
CA THR A 366 9.52 -0.70 10.82
C THR A 366 10.83 -0.37 11.49
N GLY A 367 10.97 -0.60 12.81
CA GLY A 367 12.25 -0.45 13.49
C GLY A 367 13.33 -1.35 12.87
N VAL A 368 13.03 -2.63 12.64
CA VAL A 368 13.97 -3.55 11.96
C VAL A 368 14.20 -3.17 10.50
N LEU A 369 13.15 -2.80 9.75
CA LEU A 369 13.29 -2.39 8.35
C LEU A 369 14.15 -1.12 8.20
N ASN A 370 14.06 -0.17 9.13
CA ASN A 370 14.90 1.03 9.13
C ASN A 370 16.36 0.66 9.41
N GLU A 371 16.66 -0.22 10.36
CA GLU A 371 18.03 -0.70 10.60
C GLU A 371 18.60 -1.45 9.38
N LEU A 372 17.80 -2.29 8.73
CA LEU A 372 18.20 -2.95 7.47
C LEU A 372 18.46 -1.92 6.36
N SER A 373 17.64 -0.88 6.26
CA SER A 373 17.81 0.21 5.28
C SER A 373 19.13 0.95 5.50
N ARG A 374 19.40 1.34 6.75
CA ARG A 374 20.66 1.98 7.17
C ARG A 374 21.87 1.09 6.88
N SER A 375 21.74 -0.23 7.09
CA SER A 375 22.82 -1.19 6.81
C SER A 375 23.20 -1.25 5.32
N MET A 376 22.24 -0.95 4.44
CA MET A 376 22.42 -0.90 2.98
C MET A 376 22.75 0.51 2.47
N GLY A 377 22.83 1.51 3.34
CA GLY A 377 23.12 2.90 2.97
C GLY A 377 21.97 3.61 2.25
N VAL A 378 20.72 3.16 2.44
CA VAL A 378 19.53 3.83 1.90
C VAL A 378 18.76 4.55 3.01
N PRO A 379 17.95 5.58 2.70
CA PRO A 379 17.12 6.26 3.69
C PRO A 379 16.21 5.30 4.47
N ASP A 380 15.76 5.73 5.65
CA ASP A 380 14.81 4.97 6.46
C ASP A 380 13.59 4.57 5.62
N PHE A 381 13.23 3.28 5.68
CA PHE A 381 12.06 2.73 5.00
C PHE A 381 10.78 3.43 5.43
N TYR A 382 10.67 3.71 6.74
CA TYR A 382 9.57 4.42 7.36
C TYR A 382 10.12 5.55 8.23
N PRO A 383 10.23 6.79 7.70
CA PRO A 383 10.86 7.93 8.38
C PRO A 383 9.90 8.71 9.30
N PHE A 384 8.76 8.13 9.68
CA PHE A 384 7.71 8.82 10.44
C PHE A 384 7.72 8.42 11.91
N VAL A 385 7.29 9.35 12.77
CA VAL A 385 7.13 9.13 14.21
C VAL A 385 5.67 9.32 14.56
N LEU A 386 5.07 8.33 15.23
CA LEU A 386 3.64 8.36 15.57
C LEU A 386 3.44 8.93 16.98
N SER A 387 2.84 10.11 17.04
CA SER A 387 2.39 10.73 18.29
C SER A 387 1.05 10.16 18.76
N ALA A 388 0.71 10.33 20.04
CA ALA A 388 -0.57 9.85 20.57
C ALA A 388 -1.80 10.39 19.81
N PRO A 389 -1.88 11.69 19.41
CA PRO A 389 -2.97 12.16 18.57
C PRO A 389 -2.98 11.55 17.17
N ALA A 390 -1.81 11.35 16.53
CA ALA A 390 -1.74 10.68 15.25
C ALA A 390 -2.22 9.22 15.33
N VAL A 391 -1.93 8.52 16.44
CA VAL A 391 -2.44 7.17 16.70
C VAL A 391 -3.97 7.16 16.85
N ARG A 392 -4.58 8.17 17.50
CA ARG A 392 -6.05 8.28 17.57
C ARG A 392 -6.69 8.49 16.20
N LYS A 393 -6.07 9.30 15.34
CA LYS A 393 -6.52 9.49 13.95
C LYS A 393 -6.44 8.18 13.15
N LEU A 394 -5.34 7.43 13.28
CA LEU A 394 -5.19 6.09 12.68
C LEU A 394 -6.25 5.11 13.21
N HIS A 395 -6.55 5.14 14.50
CA HIS A 395 -7.61 4.33 15.11
C HIS A 395 -8.99 4.70 14.54
N MET A 396 -9.26 5.98 14.32
CA MET A 396 -10.51 6.41 13.68
C MET A 396 -10.63 5.86 12.26
N VAL A 397 -9.56 5.92 11.45
CA VAL A 397 -9.54 5.30 10.11
C VAL A 397 -9.82 3.80 10.18
N HIS A 398 -9.19 3.09 11.12
CA HIS A 398 -9.43 1.67 11.36
C HIS A 398 -10.91 1.36 11.63
N ARG A 399 -11.53 2.10 12.56
CA ARG A 399 -12.95 1.91 12.93
C ARG A 399 -13.90 2.17 11.78
N ILE A 400 -13.62 3.19 10.95
CA ILE A 400 -14.42 3.48 9.75
C ILE A 400 -14.34 2.33 8.74
N ILE A 401 -13.15 1.78 8.53
CA ILE A 401 -12.93 0.65 7.62
C ILE A 401 -13.64 -0.61 8.15
N GLU A 402 -13.52 -0.93 9.43
CA GLU A 402 -14.21 -2.06 10.04
C GLU A 402 -15.75 -1.90 9.99
N ALA A 403 -16.26 -0.69 10.22
CA ALA A 403 -17.69 -0.42 10.09
C ALA A 403 -18.19 -0.58 8.64
N ALA A 404 -17.38 -0.17 7.65
CA ALA A 404 -17.69 -0.38 6.24
C ALA A 404 -17.66 -1.87 5.87
N ASN A 405 -16.66 -2.61 6.34
CA ASN A 405 -16.52 -4.06 6.16
C ASN A 405 -17.69 -4.83 6.80
N ALA A 406 -18.12 -4.46 8.00
CA ALA A 406 -19.28 -5.08 8.67
C ALA A 406 -20.59 -4.91 7.90
N ARG A 407 -20.70 -3.84 7.09
CA ARG A 407 -21.84 -3.58 6.20
C ARG A 407 -21.69 -4.28 4.83
N TRP A 408 -20.60 -5.01 4.60
CA TRP A 408 -20.33 -5.71 3.34
C TRP A 408 -21.30 -6.88 3.12
N ASN A 409 -22.12 -6.80 2.08
CA ASN A 409 -23.03 -7.87 1.69
C ASN A 409 -22.33 -8.90 0.79
N THR A 410 -22.17 -10.13 1.28
CA THR A 410 -21.53 -11.24 0.57
C THR A 410 -22.32 -11.75 -0.64
N GLN A 411 -23.62 -11.45 -0.76
CA GLN A 411 -24.45 -11.92 -1.88
C GLN A 411 -24.34 -11.06 -3.16
N ALA A 412 -23.86 -9.81 -3.05
CA ALA A 412 -23.71 -8.90 -4.19
C ALA A 412 -22.38 -9.08 -4.94
N GLY A 413 -21.38 -9.74 -4.33
CA GLY A 413 -20.19 -10.24 -5.02
C GLY A 413 -19.42 -9.19 -5.80
N TYR A 414 -19.11 -8.04 -5.17
CA TYR A 414 -18.80 -6.70 -5.73
C TYR A 414 -20.08 -5.89 -5.88
N MET A 415 -20.36 -4.99 -4.94
CA MET A 415 -21.48 -4.05 -5.13
C MET A 415 -21.31 -3.33 -6.46
N ILE A 416 -22.33 -3.43 -7.31
CA ILE A 416 -22.65 -2.48 -8.38
C ILE A 416 -22.94 -1.13 -7.75
#